data_AF-A0A1A8J4Y1-F1
#
_entry.id   AF-A0A1A8J4Y1-F1
#
_cell.length_a   1.000
_cell.length_b   1.000
_cell.length_c   1.000
_cell.angle_alpha   90.00
_cell.angle_beta   90.00
_cell.angle_gamma   90.00
#
_symmetry.space_group_name_H-M   'P 1'
#
loop_
_entity.id
_entity.type
_entity.pdbx_description
1 polymer ?
#
loop_
_entity_poly.entity_id
_entity_poly.type
_entity_poly.pdbx_seq_one_letter_code
_entity_poly.pdbx_strand_id
1 'polypeptide(L)'
;LRMEHCRGLTYLITGSMCQKMRDVTCRILQEFPQVVLSPSDPYAFNIWIIRCMPVPSIQKVADTVEEVASLLRRTPELSRRLEGKIQLAYSHIKGEVDRIKAAITGNWERGTDAFQTMLEILEPFLNCINEIISKVDEDTAEQMAKLKPVLKNFNFIMTLVVLKNTLCCVSILNSSLRGIISISSTLQYTISNALKLISKYQQELAIFHRKWFSE
;
A
#
# COMPACT_ATOMS: atom_id res chain seq x y z
N LEU A 1 -1.52 35.33 -6.97
CA LEU A 1 -1.93 33.98 -7.44
C LEU A 1 -3.33 33.69 -6.92
N ARG A 2 -4.20 33.05 -7.71
CA ARG A 2 -5.50 32.56 -7.20
C ARG A 2 -5.30 31.19 -6.58
N MET A 3 -5.51 31.07 -5.26
CA MET A 3 -5.22 29.85 -4.50
C MET A 3 -6.09 28.65 -4.91
N GLU A 4 -7.29 28.89 -5.43
CA GLU A 4 -8.19 27.88 -6.02
C GLU A 4 -7.57 27.14 -7.24
N HIS A 5 -6.55 27.74 -7.86
CA HIS A 5 -5.80 27.15 -8.98
C HIS A 5 -4.43 26.60 -8.53
N CYS A 6 -4.03 26.84 -7.28
CA CYS A 6 -2.77 26.36 -6.75
C CYS A 6 -2.94 24.89 -6.33
N ARG A 7 -2.33 23.98 -7.08
CA ARG A 7 -2.19 22.59 -6.66
C ARG A 7 -0.88 22.43 -5.91
N GLY A 8 -0.97 22.13 -4.62
CA GLY A 8 0.20 21.79 -3.83
C GLY A 8 0.66 20.39 -4.22
N LEU A 9 1.86 20.27 -4.79
CA LEU A 9 2.55 18.98 -4.89
C LEU A 9 2.99 18.60 -3.48
N THR A 10 2.36 17.59 -2.89
CA THR A 10 2.92 16.98 -1.69
C THR A 10 4.07 16.08 -2.14
N TYR A 11 5.30 16.57 -2.00
CA TYR A 11 6.51 15.75 -2.21
C TYR A 11 6.46 14.55 -1.28
N LEU A 12 6.48 13.35 -1.85
CA LEU A 12 6.55 12.14 -1.04
C LEU A 12 8.00 11.91 -0.62
N ILE A 13 8.23 11.99 0.68
CA ILE A 13 9.43 11.45 1.34
C ILE A 13 9.03 10.09 1.92
N THR A 14 9.94 9.13 2.10
CA THR A 14 9.65 7.83 2.72
C THR A 14 9.89 7.87 4.24
N GLY A 15 9.31 6.90 4.96
CA GLY A 15 9.52 6.72 6.39
C GLY A 15 9.01 7.87 7.28
N SER A 16 9.73 8.16 8.37
CA SER A 16 9.30 9.13 9.40
C SER A 16 9.13 10.56 8.89
N MET A 17 9.70 10.90 7.74
CA MET A 17 9.56 12.21 7.13
C MET A 17 8.18 12.42 6.48
N CYS A 18 7.46 11.34 6.11
CA CYS A 18 6.08 11.44 5.61
C CYS A 18 5.18 12.20 6.59
N GLN A 19 5.32 11.91 7.88
CA GLN A 19 4.50 12.52 8.93
C GLN A 19 4.80 14.02 9.08
N LYS A 20 6.08 14.40 9.04
CA LYS A 20 6.47 15.81 9.05
C LYS A 20 5.94 16.56 7.83
N MET A 21 5.99 15.93 6.67
CA MET A 21 5.44 16.50 5.43
C MET A 21 3.92 16.66 5.52
N ARG A 22 3.22 15.68 6.10
CA ARG A 22 1.78 15.79 6.40
C ARG A 22 1.51 16.99 7.30
N ASP A 23 2.28 17.19 8.37
CA ASP A 23 2.04 18.29 9.30
C ASP A 23 2.23 19.66 8.62
N VAL A 24 3.26 19.80 7.77
CA VAL A 24 3.45 21.00 6.92
C VAL A 24 2.25 21.20 6.00
N THR A 25 1.82 20.12 5.36
CA THR A 25 0.70 20.11 4.41
C THR A 25 -0.62 20.50 5.10
N CYS A 26 -0.86 20.03 6.32
CA CYS A 26 -2.01 20.41 7.13
C CYS A 26 -1.99 21.90 7.49
N ARG A 27 -0.82 22.47 7.84
CA ARG A 27 -0.69 23.90 8.10
C ARG A 27 -0.97 24.74 6.86
N ILE A 28 -0.50 24.31 5.68
CA ILE A 28 -0.81 24.98 4.42
C ILE A 28 -2.32 24.99 4.16
N LEU A 29 -3.03 23.89 4.41
CA LEU A 29 -4.49 23.84 4.27
C LEU A 29 -5.23 24.72 5.27
N GLN A 30 -4.72 24.87 6.49
CA GLN A 30 -5.30 25.76 7.50
C GLN A 30 -5.22 27.22 7.06
N GLU A 31 -4.07 27.63 6.52
CA GLU A 31 -3.85 28.99 6.02
C GLU A 31 -4.51 29.22 4.65
N PHE A 32 -4.60 28.19 3.81
CA PHE A 32 -5.09 28.26 2.44
C PHE A 32 -6.05 27.11 2.11
N PRO A 33 -7.31 27.16 2.60
CA PRO A 33 -8.26 26.06 2.48
C PRO A 33 -8.71 25.75 1.03
N GLN A 34 -8.46 26.66 0.10
CA GLN A 34 -8.78 26.49 -1.32
C GLN A 34 -7.70 25.70 -2.10
N VAL A 35 -6.57 25.38 -1.47
CA VAL A 35 -5.49 24.61 -2.09
C VAL A 35 -5.89 23.15 -2.20
N VAL A 36 -5.81 22.60 -3.40
CA VAL A 36 -5.96 21.16 -3.61
C VAL A 36 -4.59 20.50 -3.49
N LEU A 37 -4.49 19.54 -2.60
CA LEU A 37 -3.30 18.69 -2.47
C LEU A 37 -3.53 17.43 -3.27
N SER A 38 -2.70 17.23 -4.28
CA SER A 38 -2.67 16.00 -5.06
C SER A 38 -1.36 15.25 -4.76
N PRO A 39 -1.41 13.94 -4.50
CA PRO A 39 -0.20 13.14 -4.42
C PRO A 39 0.57 13.25 -5.74
N SER A 40 1.89 13.39 -5.67
CA SER A 40 2.75 13.37 -6.85
C SER A 40 2.93 11.93 -7.35
N ASP A 41 3.06 11.75 -8.67
CA ASP A 41 3.61 10.50 -9.21
C ASP A 41 4.98 10.21 -8.56
N PRO A 42 5.34 8.93 -8.32
CA PRO A 42 4.73 7.71 -8.85
C PRO A 42 3.74 6.99 -7.91
N TYR A 43 3.31 7.60 -6.81
CA TYR A 43 2.52 6.90 -5.78
C TYR A 43 1.01 7.05 -5.99
N ALA A 44 0.29 5.95 -5.77
CA ALA A 44 -1.14 5.99 -5.57
C ALA A 44 -1.52 6.76 -4.30
N PHE A 45 -2.65 7.46 -4.35
CA PHE A 45 -3.25 8.14 -3.19
C PHE A 45 -3.45 7.19 -2.01
N ASN A 46 -3.77 5.91 -2.29
CA ASN A 46 -3.86 4.87 -1.27
C ASN A 46 -2.55 4.76 -0.47
N ILE A 47 -1.40 4.68 -1.16
CA ILE A 47 -0.09 4.58 -0.52
C ILE A 47 0.28 5.88 0.19
N TRP A 48 -0.03 7.03 -0.42
CA TRP A 48 0.18 8.33 0.21
C TRP A 48 -0.56 8.46 1.55
N ILE A 49 -1.86 8.09 1.59
CA ILE A 49 -2.65 8.10 2.83
C ILE A 49 -1.97 7.22 3.88
N ILE A 50 -1.59 5.99 3.52
CA ILE A 50 -0.97 5.05 4.45
C ILE A 50 0.32 5.60 5.03
N ARG A 51 1.19 6.16 4.18
CA ARG A 51 2.45 6.77 4.61
C ARG A 51 2.24 7.99 5.51
N CYS A 52 1.11 8.67 5.39
CA CYS A 52 0.75 9.79 6.26
C CYS A 52 0.09 9.37 7.59
N MET A 53 -0.30 8.10 7.79
CA MET A 53 -0.96 7.69 9.04
C MET A 53 0.02 7.61 10.23
N PRO A 54 -0.31 8.20 11.40
CA PRO A 54 0.56 8.16 12.58
C PRO A 54 0.38 6.86 13.37
N VAL A 55 0.32 5.72 12.68
CA VAL A 55 0.09 4.40 13.28
C VAL A 55 1.31 3.52 13.03
N PRO A 56 2.12 3.22 14.08
CA PRO A 56 3.41 2.52 13.90
C PRO A 56 3.31 1.16 13.21
N SER A 57 2.26 0.37 13.49
CA SER A 57 2.04 -0.92 12.85
C SER A 57 1.79 -0.79 11.34
N ILE A 58 1.04 0.23 10.93
CA ILE A 58 0.77 0.54 9.53
C ILE A 58 2.04 1.01 8.82
N GLN A 59 2.84 1.87 9.45
CA GLN A 59 4.13 2.30 8.89
C GLN A 59 5.06 1.11 8.69
N LYS A 60 5.18 0.25 9.70
CA LYS A 60 6.01 -0.97 9.61
C LYS A 60 5.58 -1.87 8.46
N VAL A 61 4.28 -2.03 8.20
CA VAL A 61 3.79 -2.80 7.05
C VAL A 61 4.20 -2.14 5.74
N ALA A 62 4.00 -0.82 5.60
CA ALA A 62 4.38 -0.09 4.39
C ALA A 62 5.89 -0.17 4.12
N ASP A 63 6.72 -0.02 5.15
CA ASP A 63 8.18 -0.15 5.06
C ASP A 63 8.58 -1.57 4.65
N THR A 64 7.95 -2.60 5.23
CA THR A 64 8.23 -4.00 4.89
C THR A 64 7.86 -4.31 3.43
N VAL A 65 6.74 -3.79 2.93
CA VAL A 65 6.33 -3.95 1.51
C VAL A 65 7.35 -3.31 0.57
N GLU A 66 7.81 -2.09 0.89
CA GLU A 66 8.85 -1.42 0.10
C GLU A 66 10.19 -2.16 0.15
N GLU A 67 10.54 -2.72 1.32
CA GLU A 67 11.75 -3.52 1.51
C GLU A 67 11.71 -4.80 0.67
N VAL A 68 10.58 -5.51 0.64
CA VAL A 68 10.37 -6.69 -0.22
C VAL A 68 10.51 -6.33 -1.69
N ALA A 69 9.88 -5.24 -2.14
CA ALA A 69 10.00 -4.77 -3.52
C ALA A 69 11.44 -4.38 -3.88
N SER A 70 12.15 -3.72 -2.98
CA SER A 70 13.57 -3.38 -3.13
C SER A 70 14.44 -4.63 -3.24
N LEU A 71 14.19 -5.64 -2.42
CA LEU A 71 14.93 -6.90 -2.42
C LEU A 71 14.73 -7.68 -3.72
N LEU A 72 13.50 -7.74 -4.22
CA LEU A 72 13.18 -8.34 -5.52
C LEU A 72 13.88 -7.62 -6.68
N ARG A 73 13.90 -6.27 -6.65
CA ARG A 73 14.61 -5.47 -7.67
C ARG A 73 16.13 -5.67 -7.62
N ARG A 74 16.72 -5.81 -6.43
CA ARG A 74 18.17 -5.98 -6.23
C ARG A 74 18.66 -7.40 -6.51
N THR A 75 17.78 -8.41 -6.39
CA THR A 75 18.17 -9.82 -6.46
C THR A 75 17.42 -10.53 -7.60
N PRO A 76 17.92 -10.48 -8.85
CA PRO A 76 17.25 -11.10 -10.00
C PRO A 76 16.98 -12.60 -9.83
N GLU A 77 17.88 -13.32 -9.14
CA GLU A 77 17.70 -14.74 -8.83
C GLU A 77 16.47 -14.99 -7.96
N LEU A 78 16.26 -14.14 -6.94
CA LEU A 78 15.08 -14.20 -6.07
C LEU A 78 13.80 -13.99 -6.87
N SER A 79 13.79 -12.98 -7.74
CA SER A 79 12.64 -12.66 -8.60
C SER A 79 12.31 -13.81 -9.55
N ARG A 80 13.30 -14.40 -10.22
CA ARG A 80 13.09 -15.56 -11.09
C ARG A 80 12.55 -16.76 -10.32
N ARG A 81 13.07 -16.99 -9.11
CA ARG A 81 12.60 -18.09 -8.26
C ARG A 81 11.16 -17.84 -7.77
N LEU A 82 10.83 -16.60 -7.43
CA LEU A 82 9.49 -16.18 -7.04
C LEU A 82 8.48 -16.46 -8.16
N GLU A 83 8.80 -16.11 -9.40
CA GLU A 83 7.95 -16.43 -10.56
C GLU A 83 7.68 -17.94 -10.70
N GLY A 84 8.70 -18.77 -10.45
CA GLY A 84 8.56 -20.23 -10.42
C GLY A 84 7.66 -20.70 -9.27
N LYS A 85 7.76 -20.10 -8.09
CA LYS A 85 6.88 -20.43 -6.95
C LYS A 85 5.44 -19.96 -7.18
N ILE A 86 5.23 -18.79 -7.81
CA ILE A 86 3.91 -18.31 -8.22
C ILE A 86 3.28 -19.29 -9.23
N GLN A 87 4.06 -19.76 -10.22
CA GLN A 87 3.59 -20.77 -11.16
C GLN A 87 3.10 -22.04 -10.45
N LEU A 88 3.88 -22.55 -9.49
CA LEU A 88 3.50 -23.75 -8.75
C LEU A 88 2.26 -23.52 -7.88
N ALA A 89 2.18 -22.39 -7.19
CA ALA A 89 1.07 -22.07 -6.28
C ALA A 89 -0.25 -21.84 -7.03
N TYR A 90 -0.22 -21.16 -8.18
CA TYR A 90 -1.44 -20.66 -8.84
C TYR A 90 -1.74 -21.30 -10.20
N SER A 91 -0.96 -22.29 -10.67
CA SER A 91 -1.17 -22.95 -11.98
C SER A 91 -2.56 -23.55 -12.17
N HIS A 92 -3.24 -23.91 -11.08
CA HIS A 92 -4.60 -24.44 -11.09
C HIS A 92 -5.67 -23.37 -11.36
N ILE A 93 -5.33 -22.08 -11.27
CA ILE A 93 -6.24 -20.95 -11.50
C ILE A 93 -5.88 -20.27 -12.82
N LYS A 94 -6.78 -20.39 -13.79
CA LYS A 94 -6.56 -19.85 -15.15
C LYS A 94 -6.34 -18.33 -15.11
N GLY A 95 -5.23 -17.87 -15.69
CA GLY A 95 -4.88 -16.45 -15.83
C GLY A 95 -4.29 -15.79 -14.58
N GLU A 96 -4.32 -16.46 -13.43
CA GLU A 96 -3.89 -15.88 -12.16
C GLU A 96 -2.37 -15.73 -12.08
N VAL A 97 -1.64 -16.72 -12.59
CA VAL A 97 -0.17 -16.68 -12.64
C VAL A 97 0.31 -15.45 -13.42
N ASP A 98 -0.24 -15.22 -14.61
CA ASP A 98 0.17 -14.10 -15.47
C ASP A 98 -0.22 -12.76 -14.84
N ARG A 99 -1.39 -12.69 -14.18
CA ARG A 99 -1.84 -11.51 -13.43
C ARG A 99 -0.86 -11.15 -12.31
N ILE A 100 -0.49 -12.12 -11.46
CA ILE A 100 0.42 -11.88 -10.33
C ILE A 100 1.83 -11.53 -10.84
N LYS A 101 2.33 -12.24 -11.85
CA LYS A 101 3.63 -11.93 -12.47
C LYS A 101 3.66 -10.52 -13.05
N ALA A 102 2.60 -10.11 -13.75
CA ALA A 102 2.47 -8.74 -14.24
C ALA A 102 2.41 -7.74 -13.07
N ALA A 103 1.66 -8.05 -12.01
CA ALA A 103 1.50 -7.16 -10.86
C ALA A 103 2.81 -6.90 -10.10
N ILE A 104 3.72 -7.86 -10.04
CA ILE A 104 5.05 -7.66 -9.40
C ILE A 104 6.08 -7.01 -10.32
N THR A 105 5.76 -6.80 -11.60
CA THR A 105 6.67 -6.10 -12.52
C THR A 105 6.61 -4.59 -12.26
N GLY A 106 7.78 -3.94 -12.18
CA GLY A 106 7.88 -2.49 -11.95
C GLY A 106 7.79 -2.06 -10.48
N ASN A 107 7.21 -0.88 -10.23
CA ASN A 107 7.13 -0.25 -8.90
C ASN A 107 5.78 -0.55 -8.21
N TRP A 108 5.47 -1.83 -8.09
CA TRP A 108 4.18 -2.31 -7.58
C TRP A 108 3.91 -1.88 -6.14
N GLU A 109 4.96 -1.65 -5.33
CA GLU A 109 4.83 -1.16 -3.95
C GLU A 109 4.19 0.23 -3.86
N ARG A 110 4.13 0.95 -4.99
CA ARG A 110 3.57 2.30 -5.12
C ARG A 110 2.17 2.30 -5.71
N GLY A 111 1.71 1.15 -6.21
CA GLY A 111 0.44 0.96 -6.88
C GLY A 111 -0.77 0.95 -5.94
N THR A 112 -1.97 1.02 -6.51
CA THR A 112 -3.24 0.92 -5.76
C THR A 112 -3.41 -0.41 -5.07
N ASP A 113 -2.82 -1.46 -5.65
CA ASP A 113 -3.00 -2.85 -5.26
C ASP A 113 -1.80 -3.42 -4.50
N ALA A 114 -0.86 -2.56 -4.04
CA ALA A 114 0.40 -2.99 -3.42
C ALA A 114 0.19 -4.00 -2.27
N PHE A 115 -0.77 -3.76 -1.38
CA PHE A 115 -1.06 -4.65 -0.26
C PHE A 115 -1.71 -5.97 -0.70
N GLN A 116 -2.49 -5.94 -1.78
CA GLN A 116 -3.05 -7.16 -2.39
C GLN A 116 -1.93 -7.98 -3.04
N THR A 117 -1.07 -7.35 -3.83
CA THR A 117 0.09 -8.01 -4.44
C THR A 117 1.02 -8.60 -3.37
N MET A 118 1.27 -7.88 -2.27
CA MET A 118 2.07 -8.41 -1.15
C MET A 118 1.44 -9.68 -0.55
N LEU A 119 0.11 -9.73 -0.38
CA LEU A 119 -0.59 -10.92 0.13
C LEU A 119 -0.48 -12.09 -0.85
N GLU A 120 -0.63 -11.84 -2.14
CA GLU A 120 -0.54 -12.86 -3.20
C GLU A 120 0.86 -13.48 -3.30
N ILE A 121 1.91 -12.70 -3.03
CA ILE A 121 3.28 -13.20 -3.09
C ILE A 121 3.83 -13.67 -1.75
N LEU A 122 3.15 -13.43 -0.63
CA LEU A 122 3.69 -13.65 0.72
C LEU A 122 4.22 -15.08 0.91
N GLU A 123 3.39 -16.08 0.61
CA GLU A 123 3.77 -17.49 0.75
C GLU A 123 4.82 -17.91 -0.30
N PRO A 124 4.64 -17.66 -1.61
CA PRO A 124 5.68 -17.91 -2.61
C PRO A 124 7.05 -17.30 -2.24
N PHE A 125 7.05 -16.07 -1.72
CA PHE A 125 8.25 -15.33 -1.36
C PHE A 125 8.94 -15.89 -0.11
N LEU A 126 8.18 -16.24 0.93
CA LEU A 126 8.72 -16.93 2.11
C LEU A 126 9.39 -18.25 1.75
N ASN A 127 8.83 -18.98 0.80
CA ASN A 127 9.42 -20.23 0.28
C ASN A 127 10.72 -19.96 -0.50
N CYS A 128 10.79 -18.88 -1.28
CA CYS A 128 12.03 -18.48 -1.95
C CYS A 128 13.15 -18.12 -0.98
N ILE A 129 12.86 -17.33 0.07
CA ILE A 129 13.86 -16.94 1.08
C ILE A 129 14.52 -18.19 1.67
N ASN A 130 13.75 -19.23 2.02
CA ASN A 130 14.30 -20.44 2.63
C ASN A 130 15.29 -21.19 1.73
N GLU A 131 15.15 -21.07 0.41
CA GLU A 131 15.95 -21.82 -0.55
C GLU A 131 17.21 -21.09 -1.00
N ILE A 132 17.20 -19.75 -0.98
CA ILE A 132 18.28 -18.94 -1.57
C ILE A 132 19.12 -18.19 -0.55
N ILE A 133 18.70 -18.10 0.72
CA ILE A 133 19.40 -17.32 1.75
C ILE A 133 20.88 -17.73 1.93
N SER A 134 21.21 -18.99 1.63
CA SER A 134 22.59 -19.51 1.68
C SER A 134 23.40 -19.30 0.39
N LYS A 135 22.78 -18.72 -0.65
CA LYS A 135 23.34 -18.59 -2.01
C LYS A 135 23.53 -17.13 -2.45
N VAL A 136 23.10 -16.18 -1.62
CA VAL A 136 23.20 -14.74 -1.86
C VAL A 136 24.37 -14.16 -1.07
N ASP A 137 24.76 -12.92 -1.36
CA ASP A 137 25.76 -12.19 -0.57
C ASP A 137 25.32 -12.00 0.89
N GLU A 138 26.30 -11.74 1.76
CA GLU A 138 26.09 -11.64 3.21
C GLU A 138 25.07 -10.56 3.59
N ASP A 139 25.14 -9.38 2.96
CA ASP A 139 24.22 -8.27 3.21
C ASP A 139 22.78 -8.65 2.84
N THR A 140 22.60 -9.29 1.68
CA THR A 140 21.30 -9.76 1.20
C THR A 140 20.74 -10.90 2.06
N ALA A 141 21.60 -11.83 2.50
CA ALA A 141 21.23 -12.91 3.41
C ALA A 141 20.78 -12.37 4.78
N GLU A 142 21.50 -11.39 5.33
CA GLU A 142 21.15 -10.74 6.58
C GLU A 142 19.80 -10.02 6.46
N GLN A 143 19.57 -9.30 5.36
CA GLN A 143 18.31 -8.63 5.08
C GLN A 143 17.13 -9.63 5.01
N MET A 144 17.31 -10.75 4.29
CA MET A 144 16.32 -11.83 4.22
C MET A 144 16.05 -12.45 5.59
N ALA A 145 17.08 -12.65 6.41
CA ALA A 145 16.96 -13.19 7.77
C ALA A 145 16.14 -12.26 8.68
N LYS A 146 16.30 -10.94 8.54
CA LYS A 146 15.52 -9.93 9.28
C LYS A 146 14.07 -9.85 8.80
N LEU A 147 13.82 -9.95 7.50
CA LEU A 147 12.48 -9.89 6.92
C LEU A 147 11.63 -11.13 7.25
N LYS A 148 12.21 -12.32 7.19
CA LYS A 148 11.50 -13.60 7.38
C LYS A 148 10.60 -13.66 8.63
N PRO A 149 11.04 -13.30 9.85
CA PRO A 149 10.18 -13.32 11.04
C PRO A 149 9.08 -12.24 10.98
N VAL A 150 9.33 -11.10 10.33
CA VAL A 150 8.33 -10.02 10.17
C VAL A 150 7.20 -10.49 9.26
N LEU A 151 7.53 -11.12 8.14
CA LEU A 151 6.57 -11.62 7.15
C LEU A 151 5.69 -12.76 7.69
N LYS A 152 6.20 -13.53 8.65
CA LYS A 152 5.44 -14.57 9.37
C LYS A 152 4.62 -14.05 10.55
N ASN A 153 4.80 -12.78 10.94
CA ASN A 153 4.16 -12.24 12.12
C ASN A 153 2.64 -12.06 11.88
N PHE A 154 1.82 -12.60 12.79
CA PHE A 154 0.36 -12.50 12.68
C PHE A 154 -0.14 -11.05 12.59
N ASN A 155 0.42 -10.14 13.39
CA ASN A 155 0.01 -8.73 13.37
C ASN A 155 0.37 -8.05 12.04
N PHE A 156 1.50 -8.42 11.42
CA PHE A 156 1.85 -7.96 10.07
C PHE A 156 0.80 -8.42 9.06
N ILE A 157 0.49 -9.72 9.03
CA ILE A 157 -0.48 -10.31 8.09
C ILE A 157 -1.88 -9.70 8.31
N MET A 158 -2.34 -9.61 9.55
CA MET A 158 -3.63 -9.00 9.87
C MET A 158 -3.70 -7.53 9.46
N THR A 159 -2.66 -6.75 9.74
CA THR A 159 -2.61 -5.34 9.33
C THR A 159 -2.64 -5.25 7.80
N LEU A 160 -1.91 -6.11 7.09
CA LEU A 160 -1.89 -6.16 5.64
C LEU A 160 -3.29 -6.46 5.05
N VAL A 161 -4.02 -7.42 5.63
CA VAL A 161 -5.40 -7.76 5.26
C VAL A 161 -6.35 -6.58 5.54
N VAL A 162 -6.23 -5.91 6.68
CA VAL A 162 -7.04 -4.73 7.01
C VAL A 162 -6.78 -3.63 5.99
N LEU A 163 -5.51 -3.32 5.71
CA LEU A 163 -5.13 -2.27 4.75
C LEU A 163 -5.69 -2.54 3.36
N LYS A 164 -5.57 -3.77 2.84
CA LYS A 164 -6.19 -4.18 1.57
C LYS A 164 -7.69 -3.86 1.54
N ASN A 165 -8.43 -4.30 2.56
CA ASN A 165 -9.89 -4.18 2.57
C ASN A 165 -10.36 -2.74 2.79
N THR A 166 -9.70 -1.99 3.67
CA THR A 166 -10.07 -0.59 3.95
C THR A 166 -9.72 0.33 2.78
N LEU A 167 -8.56 0.14 2.15
CA LEU A 167 -8.13 1.03 1.05
C LEU A 167 -8.91 0.84 -0.25
N CYS A 168 -9.58 -0.30 -0.42
CA CYS A 168 -10.53 -0.50 -1.51
C CYS A 168 -11.62 0.59 -1.50
N CYS A 169 -12.06 1.02 -0.32
CA CYS A 169 -13.10 2.04 -0.17
C CYS A 169 -12.69 3.43 -0.68
N VAL A 170 -11.38 3.72 -0.70
CA VAL A 170 -10.82 4.99 -1.18
C VAL A 170 -10.14 4.88 -2.54
N SER A 171 -10.15 3.69 -3.15
CA SER A 171 -9.52 3.43 -4.46
C SER A 171 -10.02 4.37 -5.56
N ILE A 172 -11.32 4.68 -5.55
CA ILE A 172 -11.99 5.59 -6.48
C ILE A 172 -11.43 7.03 -6.45
N LEU A 173 -10.79 7.42 -5.34
CA LEU A 173 -10.17 8.73 -5.20
C LEU A 173 -8.85 8.82 -5.98
N ASN A 174 -8.19 7.70 -6.29
CA ASN A 174 -6.93 7.72 -7.06
C ASN A 174 -7.11 8.35 -8.44
N SER A 175 -8.13 7.93 -9.19
CA SER A 175 -8.42 8.51 -10.52
C SER A 175 -8.97 9.93 -10.41
N SER A 176 -9.77 10.20 -9.38
CA SER A 176 -10.41 11.50 -9.17
C SER A 176 -9.42 12.61 -8.78
N LEU A 177 -8.36 12.28 -8.03
CA LEU A 177 -7.36 13.24 -7.54
C LEU A 177 -6.15 13.41 -8.48
N ARG A 178 -5.89 12.44 -9.37
CA ARG A 178 -4.80 12.51 -10.37
C ARG A 178 -5.13 13.38 -11.61
N GLY A 179 -6.38 13.80 -11.78
CA GLY A 179 -6.82 14.54 -12.97
C GLY A 179 -6.77 16.07 -12.84
N ILE A 180 -6.80 16.76 -14.01
CA ILE A 180 -6.94 18.24 -14.18
C ILE A 180 -8.36 18.73 -13.76
N ILE A 181 -9.12 17.92 -13.06
CA ILE A 181 -10.51 18.24 -12.72
C ILE A 181 -10.45 19.36 -11.66
N SER A 182 -10.67 20.61 -12.09
CA SER A 182 -11.12 21.71 -11.21
C SER A 182 -12.12 21.11 -10.23
N ILE A 183 -12.05 21.42 -8.93
CA ILE A 183 -12.90 20.84 -7.87
C ILE A 183 -14.36 20.84 -8.33
N SER A 184 -14.76 19.79 -9.04
CA SER A 184 -16.04 19.75 -9.72
C SER A 184 -17.00 19.10 -8.75
N SER A 185 -18.29 19.33 -8.96
CA SER A 185 -19.35 18.59 -8.29
C SER A 185 -19.11 17.06 -8.32
N THR A 186 -18.42 16.54 -9.34
CA THR A 186 -18.01 15.14 -9.46
C THR A 186 -17.02 14.71 -8.38
N LEU A 187 -15.95 15.49 -8.11
CA LEU A 187 -14.97 15.16 -7.07
C LEU A 187 -15.61 15.21 -5.68
N GLN A 188 -16.44 16.22 -5.41
CA GLN A 188 -17.20 16.34 -4.16
C GLN A 188 -18.14 15.15 -3.95
N TYR A 189 -18.83 14.72 -5.01
CA TYR A 189 -19.69 13.54 -4.99
C TYR A 189 -18.89 12.26 -4.70
N THR A 190 -17.75 12.05 -5.35
CA THR A 190 -16.89 10.89 -5.12
C THR A 190 -16.36 10.84 -3.68
N ILE A 191 -15.89 11.98 -3.14
CA ILE A 191 -15.45 12.08 -1.74
C ILE A 191 -16.61 11.75 -0.80
N SER A 192 -17.79 12.32 -1.04
CA SER A 192 -18.98 12.06 -0.22
C SER A 192 -19.38 10.60 -0.21
N ASN A 193 -19.29 9.91 -1.36
CA ASN A 193 -19.58 8.48 -1.46
C ASN A 193 -18.54 7.61 -0.75
N ALA A 194 -17.24 7.93 -0.91
CA ALA A 194 -16.18 7.24 -0.19
C ALA A 194 -16.37 7.37 1.34
N LEU A 195 -16.71 8.58 1.83
CA LEU A 195 -17.01 8.82 3.24
C LEU A 195 -18.22 8.03 3.74
N LYS A 196 -19.32 7.99 2.97
CA LYS A 196 -20.49 7.16 3.30
C LYS A 196 -20.13 5.67 3.39
N LEU A 197 -19.31 5.17 2.46
CA LEU A 197 -18.87 3.78 2.45
C LEU A 197 -18.02 3.45 3.69
N ILE A 198 -17.02 4.27 3.99
CA ILE A 198 -16.18 4.12 5.19
C ILE A 198 -17.02 4.16 6.47
N SER A 199 -17.97 5.09 6.55
CA SER A 199 -18.85 5.24 7.71
C SER A 199 -19.74 4.01 7.91
N LYS A 200 -20.25 3.44 6.81
CA LYS A 200 -21.01 2.19 6.84
C LYS A 200 -20.15 1.02 7.36
N TYR A 201 -18.93 0.84 6.82
CA TYR A 201 -18.00 -0.18 7.31
C TYR A 201 -17.66 -0.02 8.79
N GLN A 202 -17.47 1.22 9.26
CA GLN A 202 -17.22 1.49 10.67
C GLN A 202 -18.39 1.07 11.58
N GLN A 203 -19.63 1.30 11.15
CA GLN A 203 -20.81 0.87 11.90
C GLN A 203 -20.94 -0.66 11.90
N GLU A 204 -20.70 -1.31 10.77
CA GLU A 204 -20.74 -2.77 10.66
C GLU A 204 -19.66 -3.44 11.53
N LEU A 205 -18.46 -2.87 11.62
CA LEU A 205 -17.40 -3.36 12.51
C LEU A 205 -17.85 -3.40 13.97
N ALA A 206 -18.56 -2.39 14.44
CA ALA A 206 -19.08 -2.37 15.82
C ALA A 206 -20.10 -3.49 16.06
N ILE A 207 -20.92 -3.81 15.06
CA ILE A 207 -21.91 -4.89 15.11
C ILE A 207 -21.20 -6.25 15.11
N PHE A 208 -20.26 -6.47 14.20
CA PHE A 208 -19.51 -7.72 14.11
C PHE A 208 -18.67 -7.98 15.36
N HIS A 209 -18.03 -6.95 15.90
CA HIS A 209 -17.28 -7.05 17.15
C HIS A 209 -18.21 -7.48 18.30
N ARG A 210 -19.36 -6.82 18.47
CA ARG A 210 -20.34 -7.22 19.50
C ARG A 210 -20.78 -8.66 19.35
N LYS A 211 -21.08 -9.10 18.12
CA LYS A 211 -21.50 -10.47 17.84
C LYS A 211 -20.39 -11.49 18.16
N TRP A 212 -19.16 -11.19 17.77
CA TRP A 212 -17.99 -12.06 17.99
C TRP A 212 -17.70 -12.30 19.49
N PHE A 213 -17.89 -11.29 20.33
CA PHE A 213 -17.67 -11.39 21.78
C PHE A 213 -18.93 -11.77 22.58
N SER A 214 -20.08 -11.94 21.90
CA SER A 214 -21.32 -12.43 22.52
C SER A 214 -21.50 -13.94 22.41
N GLU A 215 -20.66 -14.60 21.60
CA GLU A 215 -20.47 -16.06 21.58
C GLU A 215 -19.40 -16.47 22.60
#